data_AF-A0A5Q4BDI3-F1
#
_entry.id   AF-A0A5Q4BDI3-F1
#
_cell.length_a   1.000
_cell.length_b   1.000
_cell.length_c   1.000
_cell.angle_alpha   90.00
_cell.angle_beta   90.00
_cell.angle_gamma   90.00
#
_symmetry.space_group_name_H-M   'P 1'
#
loop_
_entity.id
_entity.type
_entity.pdbx_description
1 polymer ?
#
loop_
_entity_poly.entity_id
_entity_poly.type
_entity_poly.pdbx_seq_one_letter_code
_entity_poly.pdbx_strand_id
1 'polypeptide(L)'
;MKLSAALLLLGAGVSAIAALDVSAAKEAHRLAIERREASRDQAQTLRSRTNNRSRSRNWSGGAVTNDRYTSVTAEVIIPNITFPYGYDPKATYSSSVWVGISGYDDFCDVAGPTGLIQGGYYYLYNPQGDFGVFAFYEWFPDGPVFLDNTEKILTNIGDHVRMTVTQKNNNTGTYTWENLTQGKRFEKSLTAPPNGTLCTNTAEWVVESFMAENDHASLCPDFGELNFTNIGAVTESGKPASLSDAYFYDAEPLLDGKRLTSCAIQPDTASTTCTWLGYKGIFSS
;
A
#
# COMPACT_ATOMS: atom_id res chain seq x y z
N MET A 1 -43.46 19.10 -49.95
CA MET A 1 -42.02 18.88 -49.69
C MET A 1 -41.75 19.37 -48.27
N LYS A 2 -41.77 18.55 -47.22
CA LYS A 2 -40.79 17.52 -46.77
C LYS A 2 -39.36 18.06 -46.59
N LEU A 3 -38.99 18.24 -45.30
CA LEU A 3 -37.70 18.11 -44.58
C LEU A 3 -36.42 18.74 -45.21
N SER A 4 -35.48 19.36 -44.47
CA SER A 4 -34.90 18.96 -43.18
C SER A 4 -34.24 20.15 -42.48
N ALA A 5 -34.49 20.31 -41.17
CA ALA A 5 -33.54 20.94 -40.26
C ALA A 5 -32.70 19.81 -39.67
N ALA A 6 -31.42 19.75 -40.03
CA ALA A 6 -30.45 18.83 -39.45
C ALA A 6 -30.16 19.28 -38.01
N LEU A 7 -30.73 18.57 -37.04
CA LEU A 7 -30.37 18.70 -35.64
C LEU A 7 -29.08 17.89 -35.43
N LEU A 8 -27.93 18.58 -35.51
CA LEU A 8 -26.65 18.05 -35.05
C LEU A 8 -26.68 17.94 -33.52
N LEU A 9 -27.04 16.76 -33.02
CA LEU A 9 -26.79 16.37 -31.64
C LEU A 9 -25.28 16.10 -31.51
N LEU A 10 -24.54 17.11 -31.07
CA LEU A 10 -23.22 16.93 -30.45
C LEU A 10 -23.45 16.20 -29.12
N GLY A 11 -23.53 14.88 -29.18
CA GLY A 11 -23.40 14.03 -27.99
C GLY A 11 -21.95 14.07 -27.52
N ALA A 12 -21.62 15.06 -26.69
CA ALA A 12 -20.45 14.94 -25.83
C ALA A 12 -20.77 13.83 -24.82
N GLY A 13 -20.31 12.61 -25.12
CA GLY A 13 -20.33 11.51 -24.16
C GLY A 13 -19.46 11.91 -22.98
N VAL A 14 -20.08 12.39 -21.90
CA VAL A 14 -19.44 12.43 -20.60
C VAL A 14 -19.33 10.97 -20.17
N SER A 15 -18.19 10.33 -20.43
CA SER A 15 -17.87 9.07 -19.79
C SER A 15 -17.89 9.33 -18.29
N ALA A 16 -18.95 8.92 -17.62
CA ALA A 16 -19.04 9.02 -16.17
C ALA A 16 -17.97 8.10 -15.60
N ILE A 17 -17.01 8.64 -14.84
CA ILE A 17 -16.10 7.86 -14.02
C ILE A 17 -16.97 7.19 -12.95
N ALA A 18 -17.14 5.87 -13.02
CA ALA A 18 -17.86 5.14 -11.99
C ALA A 18 -16.92 4.84 -10.82
N ALA A 19 -17.48 4.80 -9.61
CA ALA A 19 -16.76 4.27 -8.46
C ALA A 19 -16.63 2.75 -8.63
N LEU A 20 -15.42 2.23 -8.46
CA LEU A 20 -15.16 0.80 -8.48
C LEU A 20 -15.84 0.09 -7.31
N ASP A 21 -16.21 -1.17 -7.54
CA ASP A 21 -16.67 -2.09 -6.51
C ASP A 21 -15.48 -2.84 -5.88
N VAL A 22 -15.63 -3.27 -4.63
CA VAL A 22 -14.63 -4.02 -3.85
C VAL A 22 -14.11 -5.28 -4.55
N SER A 23 -14.91 -5.89 -5.44
CA SER A 23 -14.49 -7.03 -6.25
C SER A 23 -13.25 -6.71 -7.10
N ALA A 24 -13.10 -5.47 -7.58
CA ALA A 24 -11.92 -5.05 -8.32
C ALA A 24 -10.67 -5.00 -7.43
N ALA A 25 -10.80 -4.56 -6.17
CA ALA A 25 -9.69 -4.56 -5.21
C ALA A 25 -9.25 -5.99 -4.85
N LYS A 26 -10.21 -6.89 -4.63
CA LYS A 26 -9.93 -8.32 -4.37
C LYS A 26 -9.22 -8.98 -5.54
N GLU A 27 -9.67 -8.70 -6.76
CA GLU A 27 -9.07 -9.24 -7.97
C GLU A 27 -7.64 -8.71 -8.18
N ALA A 28 -7.42 -7.41 -7.99
CA ALA A 28 -6.08 -6.82 -8.06
C ALA A 28 -5.12 -7.48 -7.07
N HIS A 29 -5.56 -7.72 -5.82
CA HIS A 29 -4.76 -8.43 -4.83
C HIS A 29 -4.48 -9.89 -5.25
N ARG A 30 -5.50 -10.63 -5.69
CA ARG A 30 -5.33 -12.03 -6.16
C ARG A 30 -4.28 -12.12 -7.26
N LEU A 31 -4.38 -11.26 -8.28
CA LEU A 31 -3.43 -11.22 -9.39
C LEU A 31 -2.02 -10.84 -8.92
N ALA A 32 -1.89 -9.93 -7.94
CA ALA A 32 -0.59 -9.56 -7.39
C ALA A 32 0.11 -10.76 -6.73
N ILE A 33 -0.62 -11.57 -5.95
CA ILE A 33 -0.08 -12.78 -5.31
C ILE A 33 0.35 -13.81 -6.37
N GLU A 34 -0.55 -14.13 -7.32
CA GLU A 34 -0.26 -15.11 -8.39
C GLU A 34 0.99 -14.74 -9.20
N ARG A 35 1.17 -13.45 -9.50
CA ARG A 35 2.34 -12.96 -10.25
C ARG A 35 3.64 -13.02 -9.44
N ARG A 36 3.59 -12.73 -8.14
CA ARG A 36 4.76 -12.83 -7.24
C ARG A 36 5.24 -14.27 -7.12
N GLU A 37 4.30 -15.21 -6.97
CA GLU A 37 4.62 -16.64 -6.98
C GLU A 37 5.23 -17.09 -8.31
N ALA A 38 4.64 -16.67 -9.43
CA ALA A 38 5.10 -17.03 -10.77
C ALA A 38 6.49 -16.46 -11.11
N SER A 39 6.80 -15.25 -10.66
CA SER A 39 8.11 -14.61 -10.86
C SER A 39 9.21 -15.17 -9.97
N ARG A 40 8.89 -16.00 -8.96
CA ARG A 40 9.81 -16.45 -7.90
C ARG A 40 10.48 -15.27 -7.19
N ASP A 41 9.75 -14.17 -7.10
CA ASP A 41 10.15 -12.92 -6.47
C ASP A 41 9.96 -13.02 -4.95
N GLN A 42 10.48 -14.08 -4.33
CA GLN A 42 10.62 -14.09 -2.88
C GLN A 42 11.51 -12.91 -2.47
N ALA A 43 11.09 -12.17 -1.45
CA ALA A 43 11.77 -11.01 -0.90
C ALA A 43 13.24 -11.36 -0.67
N GLN A 44 14.09 -10.96 -1.63
CA GLN A 44 15.52 -11.19 -1.54
C GLN A 44 16.12 -9.82 -1.26
N THR A 45 16.37 -9.56 0.01
CA THR A 45 17.02 -8.32 0.42
C THR A 45 18.47 -8.38 -0.02
N LEU A 46 18.79 -7.63 -1.08
CA LEU A 46 20.18 -7.33 -1.43
C LEU A 46 20.76 -6.44 -0.32
N ARG A 47 21.46 -7.06 0.64
CA ARG A 47 22.12 -6.38 1.76
C ARG A 47 23.14 -5.36 1.25
N SER A 48 22.78 -4.08 1.25
CA SER A 48 23.74 -2.98 1.29
C SER A 48 23.53 -2.19 2.58
N ARG A 49 24.26 -2.55 3.64
CA ARG A 49 24.21 -1.88 4.97
C ARG A 49 24.85 -0.49 4.99
N THR A 50 25.01 0.15 3.84
CA THR A 50 25.50 1.51 3.72
C THR A 50 24.31 2.46 3.71
N ASN A 51 24.28 3.39 4.66
CA ASN A 51 23.30 4.48 4.78
C ASN A 51 21.85 4.08 5.11
N ASN A 52 21.62 3.04 5.93
CA ASN A 52 20.27 2.60 6.37
C ASN A 52 19.29 2.30 5.22
N ARG A 53 19.79 1.87 4.06
CA ARG A 53 18.97 1.59 2.88
C ARG A 53 18.77 0.10 2.68
N SER A 54 17.54 -0.38 2.78
CA SER A 54 17.14 -1.72 2.37
C SER A 54 16.42 -1.67 1.03
N ARG A 55 16.50 -2.76 0.25
CA ARG A 55 15.79 -2.92 -1.02
C ARG A 55 14.67 -3.92 -0.78
N SER A 56 13.44 -3.51 -1.07
CA SER A 56 12.27 -4.40 -1.17
C SER A 56 11.87 -4.49 -2.64
N ARG A 57 11.31 -5.61 -3.10
CA ARG A 57 10.85 -5.73 -4.50
C ARG A 57 9.54 -4.98 -4.77
N ASN A 58 8.81 -4.58 -3.74
CA ASN A 58 7.48 -4.02 -3.89
C ASN A 58 7.11 -2.98 -2.83
N TRP A 59 7.82 -2.92 -1.70
CA TRP A 59 7.53 -1.96 -0.62
C TRP A 59 8.42 -0.73 -0.70
N SER A 60 7.80 0.44 -0.68
CA SER A 60 8.48 1.73 -0.48
C SER A 60 8.02 2.33 0.83
N GLY A 61 8.91 2.93 1.61
CA GLY A 61 8.55 3.54 2.89
C GLY A 61 9.65 3.36 3.90
N GLY A 62 9.28 2.97 5.13
CA GLY A 62 10.26 2.71 6.17
C GLY A 62 9.81 1.71 7.21
N ALA A 63 10.79 1.19 7.95
CA ALA A 63 10.56 0.39 9.14
C ALA A 63 11.60 0.63 10.20
N VAL A 64 11.20 0.46 11.45
CA VAL A 64 12.11 0.28 12.57
C VAL A 64 12.29 -1.23 12.81
N THR A 65 13.53 -1.68 13.00
CA THR A 65 13.88 -3.12 12.99
C THR A 65 14.80 -3.57 14.13
N ASN A 66 15.18 -2.66 15.04
CA ASN A 66 16.18 -2.92 16.06
C ASN A 66 15.62 -3.48 17.39
N ASP A 67 14.31 -3.77 17.47
CA ASP A 67 13.62 -4.22 18.68
C ASP A 67 12.41 -5.10 18.29
N ARG A 68 11.62 -5.55 19.28
CA ARG A 68 10.28 -6.08 19.07
C ARG A 68 9.25 -4.99 19.29
N TYR A 69 8.19 -5.00 18.49
CA TYR A 69 7.18 -3.94 18.45
C TYR A 69 5.80 -4.46 18.84
N THR A 70 5.13 -3.67 19.68
CA THR A 70 3.75 -3.87 20.11
C THR A 70 2.78 -3.06 19.27
N SER A 71 3.15 -1.86 18.83
CA SER A 71 2.26 -1.04 18.00
C SER A 71 3.01 -0.24 16.95
N VAL A 72 2.29 0.06 15.88
CA VAL A 72 2.67 1.02 14.85
C VAL A 72 1.45 1.84 14.46
N THR A 73 1.64 3.14 14.24
CA THR A 73 0.61 4.06 13.78
C THR A 73 1.21 5.04 12.78
N ALA A 74 0.39 5.46 11.82
CA ALA A 74 0.71 6.58 10.94
C ALA A 74 -0.59 7.22 10.43
N GLU A 75 -0.49 8.48 10.06
CA GLU A 75 -1.53 9.24 9.40
C GLU A 75 -1.15 9.56 7.96
N VAL A 76 -2.15 9.51 7.07
CA VAL A 76 -1.99 9.83 5.66
C VAL A 76 -3.19 10.66 5.20
N ILE A 77 -2.94 11.67 4.37
CA ILE A 77 -3.99 12.26 3.53
C ILE A 77 -3.94 11.49 2.21
N ILE A 78 -5.04 10.83 1.85
CA ILE A 78 -5.09 9.97 0.67
C ILE A 78 -4.85 10.84 -0.57
N PRO A 79 -3.71 10.69 -1.27
CA PRO A 79 -3.35 11.60 -2.35
C PRO A 79 -4.24 11.35 -3.55
N ASN A 80 -4.49 12.39 -4.33
CA ASN A 80 -5.10 12.20 -5.64
C ASN A 80 -4.18 11.33 -6.49
N ILE A 81 -4.75 10.37 -7.22
CA ILE A 81 -3.98 9.58 -8.19
C ILE A 81 -4.35 10.00 -9.60
N THR A 82 -3.37 9.96 -10.49
CA THR A 82 -3.57 10.23 -11.90
C THR A 82 -2.94 9.15 -12.75
N PHE A 83 -3.25 9.20 -14.04
CA PHE A 83 -2.53 8.40 -15.00
C PHE A 83 -1.13 8.93 -15.20
N PRO A 84 -0.11 8.05 -15.21
CA PRO A 84 1.21 8.46 -15.62
C PRO A 84 1.24 8.89 -17.10
N TYR A 85 2.21 9.73 -17.44
CA TYR A 85 2.52 10.01 -18.84
C TYR A 85 2.93 8.73 -19.57
N GLY A 86 2.28 8.44 -20.71
CA GLY A 86 2.52 7.22 -21.49
C GLY A 86 1.79 5.97 -20.96
N TYR A 87 0.75 6.15 -20.13
CA TYR A 87 -0.02 5.04 -19.57
C TYR A 87 -0.55 4.07 -20.65
N ASP A 88 -0.48 2.76 -20.35
CA ASP A 88 -1.21 1.74 -21.09
C ASP A 88 -2.67 1.75 -20.64
N PRO A 89 -3.64 2.06 -21.52
CA PRO A 89 -5.06 2.05 -21.19
C PRO A 89 -5.62 0.64 -20.93
N LYS A 90 -4.86 -0.42 -21.19
CA LYS A 90 -5.26 -1.82 -20.93
C LYS A 90 -4.80 -2.33 -19.57
N ALA A 91 -3.93 -1.60 -18.88
CA ALA A 91 -3.41 -1.99 -17.57
C ALA A 91 -4.34 -1.52 -16.44
N THR A 92 -4.37 -2.30 -15.36
CA THR A 92 -4.88 -1.85 -14.06
C THR A 92 -3.78 -1.10 -13.33
N TYR A 93 -4.08 0.04 -12.72
CA TYR A 93 -3.12 0.74 -11.88
C TYR A 93 -3.55 0.61 -10.43
N SER A 94 -2.71 0.05 -9.57
CA SER A 94 -3.07 -0.20 -8.18
C SER A 94 -1.86 -0.18 -7.25
N SER A 95 -2.12 0.20 -6.00
CA SER A 95 -1.16 0.13 -4.89
C SER A 95 -1.95 0.04 -3.59
N SER A 96 -1.30 -0.42 -2.53
CA SER A 96 -1.80 -0.30 -1.17
C SER A 96 -0.87 0.59 -0.34
N VAL A 97 -1.44 1.24 0.67
CA VAL A 97 -0.75 2.09 1.62
C VAL A 97 -1.18 1.64 3.00
N TRP A 98 -0.24 1.26 3.85
CA TRP A 98 -0.57 0.58 5.11
C TRP A 98 0.51 0.74 6.17
N VAL A 99 0.14 0.40 7.41
CA VAL A 99 1.08 0.16 8.51
C VAL A 99 0.97 -1.28 8.98
N GLY A 100 2.08 -1.86 9.44
CA GLY A 100 2.13 -3.28 9.77
C GLY A 100 3.24 -3.66 10.75
N ILE A 101 3.12 -4.86 11.31
CA ILE A 101 4.11 -5.47 12.21
C ILE A 101 4.46 -6.86 11.67
N SER A 102 5.76 -7.19 11.63
CA SER A 102 6.34 -8.42 11.04
C SER A 102 6.40 -8.38 9.50
N GLY A 103 6.11 -9.49 8.80
CA GLY A 103 6.17 -9.56 7.33
C GLY A 103 7.58 -9.57 6.72
N TYR A 104 8.62 -9.32 7.51
CA TYR A 104 10.01 -9.32 7.07
C TYR A 104 10.82 -10.44 7.72
N ASP A 105 10.86 -11.59 7.05
CA ASP A 105 11.49 -12.83 7.53
C ASP A 105 13.01 -12.68 7.78
N ASP A 106 13.69 -11.79 7.05
CA ASP A 106 15.15 -11.60 7.16
C ASP A 106 15.61 -11.04 8.51
N PHE A 107 14.73 -10.32 9.22
CA PHE A 107 14.98 -9.86 10.58
C PHE A 107 14.40 -10.82 11.61
N CYS A 108 13.74 -11.90 11.17
CA CYS A 108 13.11 -12.83 12.08
C CYS A 108 14.13 -13.87 12.52
N ASP A 109 14.27 -14.02 13.81
CA ASP A 109 15.09 -15.03 14.48
C ASP A 109 14.36 -16.36 14.68
N VAL A 110 13.11 -16.45 14.23
CA VAL A 110 12.27 -17.65 14.29
C VAL A 110 12.28 -18.34 12.93
N ALA A 111 12.50 -19.66 12.92
CA ALA A 111 12.50 -20.44 11.67
C ALA A 111 11.06 -20.77 11.23
N GLY A 112 10.74 -20.51 9.97
CA GLY A 112 9.45 -20.85 9.35
C GLY A 112 8.81 -19.65 8.66
N PRO A 113 7.67 -19.85 7.96
CA PRO A 113 6.89 -18.75 7.43
C PRO A 113 6.36 -17.89 8.58
N THR A 114 6.45 -16.57 8.43
CA THR A 114 6.02 -15.62 9.44
C THR A 114 4.77 -14.87 8.98
N GLY A 115 3.95 -14.45 9.93
CA GLY A 115 2.77 -13.65 9.64
C GLY A 115 3.10 -12.17 9.46
N LEU A 116 2.11 -11.43 8.96
CA LEU A 116 2.09 -9.98 8.91
C LEU A 116 0.70 -9.52 9.29
N ILE A 117 0.59 -8.76 10.39
CA ILE A 117 -0.64 -8.03 10.72
C ILE A 117 -0.50 -6.62 10.17
N GLN A 118 -1.44 -6.22 9.33
CA GLN A 118 -1.38 -4.93 8.64
C GLN A 118 -2.76 -4.37 8.35
N GLY A 119 -2.80 -3.09 8.02
CA GLY A 119 -3.98 -2.51 7.41
C GLY A 119 -3.74 -1.08 6.94
N GLY A 120 -4.59 -0.68 6.02
CA GLY A 120 -4.60 0.67 5.50
C GLY A 120 -5.63 0.81 4.42
N TYR A 121 -5.24 1.28 3.24
CA TYR A 121 -6.12 1.39 2.09
C TYR A 121 -5.47 0.93 0.78
N TYR A 122 -6.29 0.42 -0.11
CA TYR A 122 -5.97 0.24 -1.52
C TYR A 122 -6.47 1.46 -2.27
N TYR A 123 -5.76 1.86 -3.30
CA TYR A 123 -6.38 2.58 -4.40
C TYR A 123 -6.14 1.83 -5.70
N LEU A 124 -7.12 1.89 -6.57
CA LEU A 124 -6.97 1.33 -7.90
C LEU A 124 -7.77 2.08 -8.95
N TYR A 125 -7.27 1.96 -10.16
CA TYR A 125 -7.83 2.48 -11.38
C TYR A 125 -7.88 1.34 -12.41
N ASN A 126 -9.05 1.06 -12.99
CA ASN A 126 -9.22 -0.01 -13.98
C ASN A 126 -9.04 0.49 -15.42
N PRO A 127 -8.86 -0.40 -16.41
CA PRO A 127 -8.77 0.00 -17.83
C PRO A 127 -9.94 0.83 -18.38
N GLN A 128 -11.11 0.81 -17.71
CA GLN A 128 -12.34 1.44 -18.20
C GLN A 128 -12.43 2.94 -17.91
N GLY A 129 -11.74 3.48 -16.91
CA GLY A 129 -12.13 4.79 -16.40
C GLY A 129 -12.23 4.89 -14.89
N ASP A 130 -12.51 3.75 -14.27
CA ASP A 130 -13.13 3.71 -12.96
C ASP A 130 -12.08 3.66 -11.87
N PHE A 131 -12.41 4.27 -10.75
CA PHE A 131 -11.50 4.46 -9.64
C PHE A 131 -12.16 4.07 -8.32
N GLY A 132 -11.37 3.57 -7.37
CA GLY A 132 -11.84 3.33 -6.00
C GLY A 132 -10.73 3.32 -4.96
N VAL A 133 -11.12 3.69 -3.74
CA VAL A 133 -10.27 3.63 -2.54
C VAL A 133 -10.96 2.74 -1.51
N PHE A 134 -10.24 1.73 -1.02
CA PHE A 134 -10.81 0.69 -0.18
C PHE A 134 -9.95 0.50 1.06
N ALA A 135 -10.46 0.94 2.21
CA ALA A 135 -9.84 0.61 3.48
C ALA A 135 -9.87 -0.90 3.72
N PHE A 136 -8.81 -1.44 4.30
CA PHE A 136 -8.67 -2.87 4.58
C PHE A 136 -7.95 -3.15 5.90
N TYR A 137 -8.09 -4.37 6.37
CA TYR A 137 -7.20 -5.00 7.33
C TYR A 137 -6.80 -6.39 6.83
N GLU A 138 -5.68 -6.91 7.28
CA GLU A 138 -5.15 -8.20 6.85
C GLU A 138 -4.30 -8.85 7.95
N TRP A 139 -4.34 -10.19 7.99
CA TRP A 139 -3.38 -10.98 8.74
C TRP A 139 -2.85 -12.09 7.84
N PHE A 140 -1.72 -11.83 7.18
CA PHE A 140 -1.08 -12.76 6.27
C PHE A 140 -0.70 -14.07 7.01
N PRO A 141 -0.92 -15.27 6.41
CA PRO A 141 -1.24 -15.53 5.00
C PRO A 141 -2.69 -15.38 4.54
N ASP A 142 -3.65 -15.05 5.42
CA ASP A 142 -5.00 -14.74 4.96
C ASP A 142 -4.99 -13.40 4.21
N GLY A 143 -5.76 -13.31 3.12
CA GLY A 143 -5.85 -12.09 2.31
C GLY A 143 -6.65 -10.95 2.97
N PRO A 144 -6.67 -9.77 2.34
CA PRO A 144 -7.27 -8.56 2.91
C PRO A 144 -8.79 -8.65 3.00
N VAL A 145 -9.31 -8.09 4.11
CA VAL A 145 -10.75 -7.85 4.30
C VAL A 145 -11.02 -6.36 4.17
N PHE A 146 -11.88 -6.01 3.22
CA PHE A 146 -12.22 -4.63 2.90
C PHE A 146 -13.44 -4.13 3.70
N LEU A 147 -13.29 -2.95 4.29
CA LEU A 147 -14.25 -2.37 5.22
C LEU A 147 -15.53 -1.83 4.54
N ASP A 148 -15.48 -1.51 3.23
CA ASP A 148 -16.69 -1.10 2.50
C ASP A 148 -17.73 -2.23 2.47
N ASN A 149 -17.26 -3.46 2.36
CA ASN A 149 -18.08 -4.63 2.15
C ASN A 149 -18.64 -5.12 3.50
N THR A 150 -17.77 -5.22 4.50
CA THR A 150 -18.13 -5.77 5.82
C THR A 150 -18.74 -4.73 6.76
N GLU A 151 -18.26 -3.49 6.71
CA GLU A 151 -18.62 -2.43 7.69
C GLU A 151 -19.33 -1.23 7.07
N LYS A 152 -19.48 -1.17 5.74
CA LYS A 152 -20.04 -0.02 5.00
C LYS A 152 -19.25 1.28 5.22
N ILE A 153 -17.94 1.16 5.44
CA ILE A 153 -17.03 2.31 5.57
C ILE A 153 -16.45 2.64 4.20
N LEU A 154 -16.96 3.73 3.61
CA LEU A 154 -16.45 4.28 2.37
C LEU A 154 -15.26 5.19 2.63
N THR A 155 -14.25 5.12 1.76
CA THR A 155 -13.01 5.90 1.83
C THR A 155 -12.83 6.65 0.52
N ASN A 156 -12.35 7.89 0.59
CA ASN A 156 -12.22 8.76 -0.59
C ASN A 156 -10.82 9.38 -0.69
N ILE A 157 -10.47 9.83 -1.89
CA ILE A 157 -9.34 10.75 -2.09
C ILE A 157 -9.52 11.98 -1.21
N GLY A 158 -8.43 12.44 -0.60
CA GLY A 158 -8.41 13.60 0.28
C GLY A 158 -8.88 13.32 1.71
N ASP A 159 -9.37 12.12 2.01
CA ASP A 159 -9.62 11.74 3.41
C ASP A 159 -8.30 11.72 4.18
N HIS A 160 -8.32 12.28 5.39
CA HIS A 160 -7.24 12.19 6.37
C HIS A 160 -7.53 10.99 7.25
N VAL A 161 -6.65 9.99 7.19
CA VAL A 161 -6.85 8.70 7.84
C VAL A 161 -5.71 8.41 8.80
N ARG A 162 -6.03 7.78 9.95
CA ARG A 162 -5.06 7.18 10.86
C ARG A 162 -5.23 5.67 10.83
N MET A 163 -4.11 4.97 10.65
CA MET A 163 -4.04 3.52 10.66
C MET A 163 -3.22 3.11 11.87
N THR A 164 -3.69 2.15 12.65
CA THR A 164 -2.96 1.64 13.83
C THR A 164 -3.06 0.14 13.91
N VAL A 165 -1.91 -0.51 14.07
CA VAL A 165 -1.81 -1.93 14.42
C VAL A 165 -1.29 -2.02 15.85
N THR A 166 -1.89 -2.90 16.65
CA THR A 166 -1.41 -3.24 17.99
C THR A 166 -1.44 -4.75 18.17
N GLN A 167 -0.29 -5.40 18.26
CA GLN A 167 -0.22 -6.81 18.64
C GLN A 167 -0.28 -6.96 20.16
N LYS A 168 -1.00 -7.96 20.65
CA LYS A 168 -1.08 -8.30 22.08
C LYS A 168 -0.13 -9.44 22.43
N ASN A 169 0.06 -10.36 21.48
CA ASN A 169 1.08 -11.38 21.45
C ASN A 169 1.27 -11.79 19.98
N ASN A 170 2.15 -12.75 19.73
CA ASN A 170 2.49 -13.19 18.37
C ASN A 170 1.31 -13.77 17.57
N ASN A 171 0.16 -14.05 18.19
CA ASN A 171 -1.01 -14.65 17.52
C ASN A 171 -2.30 -13.86 17.69
N THR A 172 -2.30 -12.72 18.39
CA THR A 172 -3.49 -11.87 18.56
C THR A 172 -3.12 -10.41 18.52
N GLY A 173 -4.02 -9.60 17.98
CA GLY A 173 -3.81 -8.17 17.84
C GLY A 173 -5.09 -7.42 17.55
N THR A 174 -4.93 -6.14 17.27
CA THR A 174 -6.01 -5.23 16.94
C THR A 174 -5.56 -4.34 15.78
N TYR A 175 -6.44 -4.15 14.82
CA TYR A 175 -6.31 -3.10 13.82
C TYR A 175 -7.35 -2.02 14.06
N THR A 176 -6.95 -0.76 13.93
CA THR A 176 -7.82 0.41 14.03
C THR A 176 -7.67 1.26 12.78
N TRP A 177 -8.80 1.61 12.18
CA TRP A 177 -8.92 2.57 11.09
C TRP A 177 -9.74 3.77 11.57
N GLU A 178 -9.16 4.96 11.49
CA GLU A 178 -9.84 6.22 11.83
C GLU A 178 -9.84 7.11 10.59
N ASN A 179 -11.01 7.42 10.04
CA ASN A 179 -11.16 8.45 9.03
C ASN A 179 -11.50 9.76 9.73
N LEU A 180 -10.49 10.60 9.91
CA LEU A 180 -10.56 11.84 10.67
C LEU A 180 -11.39 12.90 9.93
N THR A 181 -11.37 12.89 8.60
CA THR A 181 -12.22 13.75 7.77
C THR A 181 -13.70 13.42 7.93
N GLN A 182 -14.05 12.13 7.96
CA GLN A 182 -15.44 11.67 8.08
C GLN A 182 -15.91 11.47 9.53
N GLY A 183 -15.01 11.56 10.52
CA GLY A 183 -15.30 11.25 11.93
C GLY A 183 -15.69 9.79 12.18
N LYS A 184 -15.22 8.86 11.34
CA LYS A 184 -15.54 7.42 11.45
C LYS A 184 -14.37 6.65 12.05
N ARG A 185 -14.68 5.69 12.92
CA ARG A 185 -13.69 4.80 13.55
C ARG A 185 -14.14 3.36 13.46
N PHE A 186 -13.22 2.49 13.06
CA PHE A 186 -13.35 1.04 13.06
C PHE A 186 -12.23 0.42 13.88
N GLU A 187 -12.55 -0.62 14.63
CA GLU A 187 -11.58 -1.40 15.38
C GLU A 187 -11.95 -2.87 15.33
N LYS A 188 -10.95 -3.73 15.09
CA LYS A 188 -11.14 -5.18 15.01
C LYS A 188 -10.05 -5.90 15.78
N SER A 189 -10.46 -6.76 16.70
CA SER A 189 -9.57 -7.78 17.25
C SER A 189 -9.39 -8.92 16.23
N LEU A 190 -8.15 -9.33 16.05
CA LEU A 190 -7.73 -10.32 15.07
C LEU A 190 -6.95 -11.45 15.75
N THR A 191 -7.04 -12.64 15.18
CA THR A 191 -6.29 -13.83 15.57
C THR A 191 -5.54 -14.34 14.34
N ALA A 192 -4.29 -14.75 14.53
CA ALA A 192 -3.47 -15.30 13.46
C ALA A 192 -4.14 -16.53 12.82
N PRO A 193 -4.15 -16.61 11.48
CA PRO A 193 -4.44 -17.86 10.78
C PRO A 193 -3.28 -18.85 10.94
N PRO A 194 -3.46 -20.12 10.52
CA PRO A 194 -2.37 -21.08 10.44
C PRO A 194 -1.16 -20.50 9.68
N ASN A 195 0.05 -20.69 10.23
CA ASN A 195 1.30 -20.13 9.70
C ASN A 195 1.40 -18.59 9.74
N GLY A 196 0.46 -17.89 10.38
CA GLY A 196 0.48 -16.43 10.54
C GLY A 196 1.11 -15.94 11.85
N THR A 197 1.97 -16.73 12.51
CA THR A 197 2.57 -16.28 13.79
C THR A 197 3.54 -15.13 13.52
N LEU A 198 3.39 -14.03 14.25
CA LEU A 198 4.22 -12.83 14.09
C LEU A 198 5.61 -13.03 14.69
N CYS A 199 6.61 -12.41 14.07
CA CYS A 199 7.93 -12.25 14.65
C CYS A 199 8.07 -10.98 15.50
N THR A 200 7.21 -10.00 15.28
CA THR A 200 7.18 -8.69 15.96
C THR A 200 8.48 -7.87 15.86
N ASN A 201 9.42 -8.28 15.01
CA ASN A 201 10.76 -7.71 14.79
C ASN A 201 10.78 -6.41 13.97
N THR A 202 9.68 -6.05 13.34
CA THR A 202 9.54 -4.86 12.52
C THR A 202 8.24 -4.14 12.85
N ALA A 203 8.28 -2.81 12.74
CA ALA A 203 7.11 -1.96 12.65
C ALA A 203 7.31 -1.03 11.46
N GLU A 204 6.36 -1.03 10.52
CA GLU A 204 6.58 -0.47 9.20
C GLU A 204 5.38 0.32 8.67
N TRP A 205 5.69 1.23 7.74
CA TRP A 205 4.76 2.08 7.01
C TRP A 205 5.15 2.04 5.53
N VAL A 206 4.21 1.63 4.68
CA VAL A 206 4.54 1.13 3.34
C VAL A 206 3.55 1.63 2.30
N VAL A 207 4.09 2.05 1.16
CA VAL A 207 3.44 2.07 -0.14
C VAL A 207 3.87 0.82 -0.90
N GLU A 208 2.93 -0.08 -1.17
CA GLU A 208 3.19 -1.37 -1.79
C GLU A 208 2.72 -1.40 -3.24
N SER A 209 3.64 -1.77 -4.13
CA SER A 209 3.37 -1.99 -5.54
C SER A 209 2.84 -3.41 -5.80
N PHE A 210 1.86 -3.51 -6.68
CA PHE A 210 1.37 -4.78 -7.23
C PHE A 210 1.95 -5.10 -8.61
N MET A 211 2.96 -4.35 -9.03
CA MET A 211 3.71 -4.61 -10.26
C MET A 211 4.52 -5.90 -10.16
N ALA A 212 4.59 -6.60 -11.29
CA ALA A 212 5.56 -7.64 -11.53
C ALA A 212 6.52 -7.17 -12.64
N GLU A 213 7.80 -7.50 -12.51
CA GLU A 213 8.84 -7.05 -13.45
C GLU A 213 8.55 -7.49 -14.90
N ASN A 214 8.04 -8.71 -15.07
CA ASN A 214 7.82 -9.32 -16.39
C ASN A 214 6.34 -9.35 -16.83
N ASP A 215 5.42 -8.75 -16.09
CA ASP A 215 4.00 -8.70 -16.46
C ASP A 215 3.37 -7.36 -16.05
N HIS A 216 3.12 -6.51 -17.04
CA HIS A 216 2.70 -5.11 -16.88
C HIS A 216 1.17 -4.92 -16.97
N ALA A 217 0.37 -5.98 -16.86
CA ALA A 217 -1.09 -5.80 -16.78
C ALA A 217 -1.54 -5.11 -15.46
N SER A 218 -0.68 -5.10 -14.44
CA SER A 218 -0.84 -4.32 -13.21
C SER A 218 0.35 -3.38 -13.03
N LEU A 219 0.08 -2.09 -12.86
CA LEU A 219 1.05 -1.00 -12.77
C LEU A 219 0.85 -0.17 -11.49
N CYS A 220 1.89 0.54 -11.04
CA CYS A 220 1.77 1.47 -9.93
C CYS A 220 1.21 2.81 -10.46
N PRO A 221 0.17 3.39 -9.84
CA PRO A 221 -0.38 4.66 -10.32
C PRO A 221 0.52 5.84 -9.95
N ASP A 222 0.32 6.96 -10.66
CA ASP A 222 0.94 8.23 -10.28
C ASP A 222 0.20 8.80 -9.06
N PHE A 223 0.78 8.63 -7.88
CA PHE A 223 0.29 9.20 -6.63
C PHE A 223 0.94 10.57 -6.30
N GLY A 224 1.79 11.09 -7.19
CA GLY A 224 2.54 12.34 -6.99
C GLY A 224 3.45 12.29 -5.75
N GLU A 225 2.93 12.75 -4.62
CA GLU A 225 3.59 12.71 -3.34
C GLU A 225 2.63 12.16 -2.27
N LEU A 226 3.11 11.18 -1.52
CA LEU A 226 2.41 10.59 -0.38
C LEU A 226 3.20 10.84 0.89
N ASN A 227 2.53 11.35 1.92
CA ASN A 227 3.14 11.66 3.21
C ASN A 227 2.53 10.79 4.31
N PHE A 228 3.36 9.93 4.90
CA PHE A 228 3.11 9.40 6.23
C PHE A 228 3.52 10.44 7.26
N THR A 229 2.62 10.77 8.16
CA THR A 229 2.81 11.76 9.24
C THR A 229 2.41 11.13 10.57
N ASN A 230 2.82 11.76 11.68
CA ASN A 230 2.52 11.27 13.02
C ASN A 230 2.91 9.79 13.19
N ILE A 231 4.03 9.39 12.59
CA ILE A 231 4.51 8.02 12.64
C ILE A 231 4.96 7.72 14.07
N GLY A 232 4.44 6.64 14.63
CA GLY A 232 4.83 6.16 15.95
C GLY A 232 4.91 4.65 15.97
N ALA A 233 5.95 4.11 16.58
CA ALA A 233 6.04 2.71 16.92
C ALA A 233 6.42 2.56 18.40
N VAL A 234 5.87 1.55 19.06
CA VAL A 234 6.15 1.26 20.48
C VAL A 234 6.70 -0.16 20.58
N THR A 235 7.83 -0.29 21.28
CA THR A 235 8.47 -1.58 21.54
C THR A 235 7.68 -2.41 22.55
N GLU A 236 7.92 -3.71 22.62
CA GLU A 236 7.33 -4.59 23.65
C GLU A 236 7.75 -4.19 25.08
N SER A 237 8.86 -3.44 25.22
CA SER A 237 9.28 -2.84 26.49
C SER A 237 8.52 -1.56 26.87
N GLY A 238 7.59 -1.11 26.03
CA GLY A 238 6.81 0.12 26.22
C GLY A 238 7.54 1.40 25.82
N LYS A 239 8.72 1.31 25.20
CA LYS A 239 9.49 2.47 24.75
C LYS A 239 9.09 2.89 23.33
N PRO A 240 8.94 4.20 23.05
CA PRO A 240 8.83 4.68 21.68
C PRO A 240 10.08 4.35 20.86
N ALA A 241 9.89 3.93 19.62
CA ALA A 241 10.98 3.73 18.67
C ALA A 241 11.47 5.08 18.13
N SER A 242 12.77 5.18 17.85
CA SER A 242 13.35 6.33 17.17
C SER A 242 13.29 6.12 15.66
N LEU A 243 12.71 7.08 14.93
CA LEU A 243 12.72 7.05 13.46
C LEU A 243 14.12 7.30 12.87
N SER A 244 15.06 7.81 13.66
CA SER A 244 16.47 7.93 13.22
C SER A 244 17.13 6.56 13.01
N ASP A 245 16.58 5.52 13.63
CA ASP A 245 17.01 4.13 13.50
C ASP A 245 16.25 3.37 12.39
N ALA A 246 15.32 4.05 11.70
CA ALA A 246 14.52 3.43 10.67
C ALA A 246 15.34 3.14 9.41
N TYR A 247 15.05 1.99 8.80
CA TYR A 247 15.52 1.61 7.49
C TYR A 247 14.57 2.13 6.43
N PHE A 248 15.15 2.56 5.31
CA PHE A 248 14.40 2.86 4.10
C PHE A 248 14.05 1.60 3.34
N TYR A 249 12.84 1.58 2.81
CA TYR A 249 12.49 0.71 1.69
C TYR A 249 12.29 1.56 0.45
N ASP A 250 13.02 1.23 -0.61
CA ASP A 250 12.65 1.66 -1.95
C ASP A 250 12.19 0.41 -2.70
N ALA A 251 10.92 0.41 -3.13
CA ALA A 251 10.42 -0.69 -3.94
C ALA A 251 11.25 -0.79 -5.24
N GLU A 252 11.67 -2.00 -5.56
CA GLU A 252 12.37 -2.38 -6.78
C GLU A 252 11.54 -3.37 -7.62
N PRO A 253 10.28 -3.11 -8.00
CA PRO A 253 9.87 -3.51 -9.33
C PRO A 253 10.53 -2.47 -10.22
N LEU A 254 11.73 -2.80 -10.70
CA LEU A 254 12.34 -2.01 -11.74
C LEU A 254 11.48 -2.18 -12.98
N LEU A 255 11.02 -1.08 -13.55
CA LEU A 255 10.51 -1.11 -14.91
C LEU A 255 11.64 -0.66 -15.83
N ASP A 256 12.11 -1.57 -16.68
CA ASP A 256 13.27 -1.37 -17.55
C ASP A 256 14.52 -0.87 -16.79
N GLY A 257 14.76 -1.43 -15.59
CA GLY A 257 15.92 -1.07 -14.76
C GLY A 257 15.77 0.24 -13.97
N LYS A 258 14.60 0.90 -14.00
CA LYS A 258 14.35 2.18 -13.31
C LYS A 258 13.42 2.03 -12.11
N ARG A 259 13.73 2.79 -11.05
CA ARG A 259 12.87 2.93 -9.86
C ARG A 259 11.68 3.82 -10.18
N LEU A 260 10.53 3.48 -9.61
CA LEU A 260 9.28 4.23 -9.78
C LEU A 260 8.95 5.12 -8.58
N THR A 261 9.57 4.85 -7.43
CA THR A 261 9.32 5.55 -6.17
C THR A 261 10.63 5.89 -5.47
N SER A 262 10.59 6.93 -4.62
CA SER A 262 11.68 7.30 -3.72
C SER A 262 11.09 7.78 -2.41
N CYS A 263 11.48 7.19 -1.28
CA CYS A 263 11.03 7.62 0.03
C CYS A 263 12.14 8.30 0.85
N ALA A 264 11.76 9.32 1.62
CA ALA A 264 12.61 10.10 2.52
C ALA A 264 11.95 10.12 3.91
N ILE A 265 12.65 9.64 4.95
CA ILE A 265 12.21 9.61 6.35
C ILE A 265 12.76 10.89 6.99
N GLN A 266 11.91 11.62 7.70
CA GLN A 266 12.28 12.79 8.49
C GLN A 266 12.06 12.47 9.97
N PRO A 267 13.11 12.04 10.70
CA PRO A 267 12.97 11.67 12.11
C PRO A 267 12.46 12.82 13.00
N ASP A 268 12.91 14.05 12.73
CA ASP A 268 12.59 15.23 13.54
C ASP A 268 11.10 15.58 13.52
N THR A 269 10.38 15.22 12.45
CA THR A 269 8.95 15.47 12.26
C THR A 269 8.12 14.20 12.32
N ALA A 270 8.75 13.06 12.65
CA ALA A 270 8.14 11.74 12.64
C ALA A 270 7.32 11.47 11.35
N SER A 271 7.92 11.76 10.20
CA SER A 271 7.26 11.66 8.90
C SER A 271 8.08 10.88 7.87
N THR A 272 7.42 10.45 6.81
CA THR A 272 8.07 9.89 5.62
C THR A 272 7.32 10.35 4.39
N THR A 273 8.06 10.96 3.47
CA THR A 273 7.57 11.40 2.17
C THR A 273 8.00 10.39 1.11
N CYS A 274 7.04 9.83 0.39
CA CYS A 274 7.27 8.98 -0.76
C CYS A 274 6.84 9.72 -2.02
N THR A 275 7.77 9.92 -2.95
CA THR A 275 7.53 10.60 -4.22
C THR A 275 7.48 9.59 -5.35
N TRP A 276 6.51 9.79 -6.24
CA TRP A 276 6.40 9.12 -7.51
C TRP A 276 7.41 9.70 -8.50
N LEU A 277 8.30 8.87 -9.04
CA LEU A 277 9.36 9.28 -9.97
C LEU A 277 8.90 9.26 -11.43
N GLY A 278 7.71 8.70 -11.71
CA GLY A 278 7.15 8.62 -13.05
C GLY A 278 7.74 7.52 -13.91
N TYR A 279 7.02 7.24 -15.01
CA TYR A 279 7.51 6.40 -16.12
C TYR A 279 8.37 7.20 -17.12
N LYS A 280 8.83 8.40 -16.75
CA LYS A 280 9.45 9.33 -17.69
C LYS A 280 10.75 8.73 -18.26
N GLY A 281 10.77 8.52 -19.57
CA GLY A 281 11.87 7.84 -20.26
C GLY A 281 11.75 6.31 -20.33
N ILE A 282 10.57 5.73 -20.03
CA ILE A 282 10.27 4.29 -20.15
C ILE A 282 9.44 4.03 -21.42
N PHE A 283 8.34 4.76 -21.63
CA PHE A 283 7.49 4.64 -22.83
C PHE A 283 7.85 5.58 -23.99
N SER A 284 8.92 6.36 -23.84
CA SER A 284 9.46 7.15 -24.95
C SER A 284 10.24 6.24 -25.89
N SER A 285 9.64 5.91 -27.03
CA SER A 285 10.38 5.51 -28.24
C SER A 285 11.10 6.70 -28.85
#